data_AF-A0A6P1DA42-F1
#
_entry.id   AF-A0A6P1DA42-F1
#
_cell.length_a   1.000
_cell.length_b   1.000
_cell.length_c   1.000
_cell.angle_alpha   90.00
_cell.angle_beta   90.00
_cell.angle_gamma   90.00
#
_symmetry.space_group_name_H-M   'P 1'
#
loop_
_entity.id
_entity.type
_entity.pdbx_description
1 polymer ?
#
loop_
_entity_poly.entity_id
_entity_poly.type
_entity_poly.pdbx_seq_one_letter_code
_entity_poly.pdbx_strand_id
1 'polypeptide(L)'
;MQERPEPTYDVAGGDPGASRQLRKSLEALRSAAPSPEVRKQLDDVIAGRVSMREFGTSDGFAGILDRALPPRAMNKLSSLSSSELEAMAEQGLAEQDRLRDERPDAARPTATEPESPDPRAAAQTSADRAEVRLHPGTRKPNRERVVTPDEPDEDDLYFQERQQRGWLV
;
A
#
# COMPACT_ATOMS: atom_id res chain seq x y z
N MET A 1 27.19 -32.54 3.71
CA MET A 1 25.86 -32.38 4.34
C MET A 1 24.93 -31.99 3.20
N GLN A 2 23.94 -32.83 2.87
CA GLN A 2 22.99 -32.54 1.81
C GLN A 2 21.92 -31.62 2.41
N GLU A 3 21.92 -30.35 2.02
CA GLU A 3 20.86 -29.41 2.36
C GLU A 3 19.57 -29.95 1.75
N ARG A 4 18.65 -30.41 2.61
CA ARG A 4 17.33 -30.84 2.15
C ARG A 4 16.67 -29.63 1.51
N PRO A 5 16.25 -29.68 0.24
CA PRO A 5 15.56 -28.57 -0.37
C PRO A 5 14.35 -28.25 0.50
N GLU A 6 14.26 -27.02 1.00
CA GLU A 6 13.06 -26.56 1.69
C GLU A 6 11.87 -26.91 0.80
N PRO A 7 10.82 -27.56 1.34
CA PRO A 7 9.62 -27.85 0.58
C PRO A 7 8.98 -26.52 0.19
N THR A 8 9.42 -25.99 -0.95
CA THR A 8 8.91 -24.77 -1.54
C THR A 8 7.62 -25.19 -2.20
N TYR A 9 6.51 -24.87 -1.56
CA TYR A 9 5.20 -25.03 -2.16
C TYR A 9 5.19 -24.24 -3.46
N ASP A 10 4.96 -24.93 -4.57
CA ASP A 10 4.93 -24.33 -5.89
C ASP A 10 3.67 -23.49 -6.04
N VAL A 11 3.80 -22.21 -5.72
CA VAL A 11 2.69 -21.26 -5.82
C VAL A 11 2.63 -20.64 -7.21
N ALA A 12 3.70 -20.76 -8.01
CA ALA A 12 3.88 -20.08 -9.29
C ALA A 12 3.86 -21.02 -10.52
N GLY A 13 3.43 -22.28 -10.36
CA GLY A 13 3.26 -23.23 -11.47
C GLY A 13 4.57 -23.68 -12.12
N GLY A 14 5.65 -23.81 -11.34
CA GLY A 14 6.89 -24.45 -11.75
C GLY A 14 8.12 -23.55 -11.72
N ASP A 15 7.97 -22.26 -11.40
CA ASP A 15 9.09 -21.31 -11.25
C ASP A 15 9.52 -21.18 -9.78
N PRO A 16 10.68 -21.75 -9.38
CA PRO A 16 11.15 -21.73 -8.00
C PRO A 16 11.59 -20.34 -7.54
N GLY A 17 12.04 -19.46 -8.44
CA GLY A 17 12.41 -18.08 -8.10
C GLY A 17 11.16 -17.24 -7.80
N ALA A 18 10.16 -17.35 -8.68
CA ALA A 18 8.87 -16.68 -8.49
C ALA A 18 8.14 -17.19 -7.23
N SER A 19 8.18 -18.50 -6.94
CA SER A 19 7.56 -19.08 -5.75
C SER A 19 8.17 -18.54 -4.44
N ARG A 20 9.48 -18.34 -4.39
CA ARG A 20 10.17 -17.76 -3.24
C ARG A 20 9.84 -16.29 -3.05
N GLN A 21 9.82 -15.52 -4.14
CA GLN A 21 9.46 -14.11 -4.07
C GLN A 21 8.00 -13.94 -3.64
N LEU A 22 7.10 -14.77 -4.16
CA LEU A 22 5.70 -14.75 -3.75
C LEU A 22 5.57 -15.09 -2.26
N ARG A 23 6.33 -16.08 -1.76
CA ARG A 23 6.37 -16.39 -0.33
C ARG A 23 6.80 -15.17 0.50
N LYS A 24 7.88 -14.48 0.12
CA LYS A 24 8.31 -13.24 0.78
C LYS A 24 7.22 -12.16 0.77
N SER A 25 6.54 -12.00 -0.36
CA SER A 25 5.42 -11.06 -0.49
C SER A 25 4.25 -11.44 0.42
N LEU A 26 3.93 -12.72 0.56
CA LEU A 26 2.89 -13.21 1.48
C LEU A 26 3.27 -13.00 2.95
N GLU A 27 4.54 -13.19 3.31
CA GLU A 27 5.06 -12.91 4.65
C GLU A 27 5.01 -11.41 4.99
N ALA A 28 5.34 -10.55 4.04
CA ALA A 28 5.19 -9.10 4.18
C ALA A 28 3.72 -8.70 4.33
N LEU A 29 2.83 -9.28 3.52
CA LEU A 29 1.40 -9.03 3.59
C LEU A 29 0.81 -9.48 4.93
N ARG A 30 1.23 -10.64 5.43
CA ARG A 30 0.85 -11.14 6.77
C ARG A 30 1.26 -10.17 7.86
N SER A 31 2.46 -9.62 7.77
CA SER A 31 2.99 -8.65 8.77
C SER A 31 2.19 -7.35 8.76
N ALA A 32 1.70 -6.92 7.59
CA ALA A 32 0.88 -5.73 7.42
C ALA A 32 -0.64 -5.99 7.59
N ALA A 33 -1.07 -7.25 7.76
CA ALA A 33 -2.48 -7.61 7.71
C ALA A 33 -3.26 -7.03 8.91
N PRO A 34 -4.42 -6.39 8.65
CA PRO A 34 -5.16 -5.64 9.66
C PRO A 34 -5.88 -6.55 10.67
N SER A 35 -6.43 -7.69 10.23
CA SER A 35 -7.19 -8.61 11.08
C SER A 35 -6.41 -9.89 11.39
N PRO A 36 -6.59 -10.47 12.58
CA PRO A 36 -5.96 -11.74 12.95
C PRO A 36 -6.48 -12.91 12.09
N GLU A 37 -7.72 -12.87 11.63
CA GLU A 37 -8.30 -13.86 10.72
C GLU A 37 -7.56 -13.89 9.37
N VAL A 38 -7.26 -12.73 8.79
CA VAL A 38 -6.51 -12.62 7.53
C VAL A 38 -5.08 -13.13 7.69
N ARG A 39 -4.42 -12.84 8.84
CA ARG A 39 -3.10 -13.39 9.14
C ARG A 39 -3.11 -14.92 9.16
N LYS A 40 -4.12 -15.51 9.79
CA LYS A 40 -4.29 -16.96 9.85
C LYS A 40 -4.49 -17.57 8.47
N GLN A 41 -5.31 -16.95 7.63
CA GLN A 41 -5.52 -17.39 6.25
C GLN A 41 -4.22 -17.32 5.42
N LEU A 42 -3.43 -16.25 5.58
CA LEU A 42 -2.12 -16.12 4.94
C LEU A 42 -1.13 -17.17 5.45
N ASP A 43 -1.14 -17.48 6.76
CA ASP A 43 -0.34 -18.56 7.34
C ASP A 43 -0.73 -19.93 6.77
N ASP A 44 -2.02 -20.17 6.53
CA ASP A 44 -2.51 -21.40 5.91
C ASP A 44 -2.06 -21.54 4.44
N VAL A 45 -1.99 -20.43 3.70
CA VAL A 45 -1.45 -20.40 2.33
C VAL A 45 0.07 -20.62 2.33
N ILE A 46 0.82 -19.95 3.20
CA ILE A 46 2.28 -20.09 3.31
C ILE A 46 2.68 -21.52 3.72
N ALA A 47 1.86 -22.15 4.57
CA ALA A 47 2.03 -23.54 4.99
C ALA A 47 1.59 -24.57 3.93
N GLY A 48 0.99 -24.12 2.81
CA GLY A 48 0.47 -25.00 1.77
C GLY A 48 -0.78 -25.80 2.17
N ARG A 49 -1.47 -25.38 3.25
CA ARG A 49 -2.74 -25.98 3.68
C ARG A 49 -3.92 -25.53 2.81
N VAL A 50 -3.82 -24.32 2.28
CA VAL A 50 -4.80 -23.68 1.39
C VAL A 50 -4.07 -23.21 0.14
N SER A 51 -4.72 -23.32 -1.03
CA SER A 51 -4.15 -22.81 -2.28
C SER A 51 -4.32 -21.29 -2.39
N MET A 52 -3.41 -20.61 -3.11
CA MET A 52 -3.55 -19.17 -3.37
C MET A 52 -4.84 -18.85 -4.13
N ARG A 53 -5.29 -19.76 -5.01
CA ARG A 53 -6.55 -19.62 -5.76
C ARG A 53 -7.76 -19.61 -4.83
N GLU A 54 -7.77 -20.51 -3.85
CA GLU A 54 -8.83 -20.60 -2.84
C GLU A 54 -8.83 -19.38 -1.93
N PHE A 55 -7.66 -18.93 -1.47
CA PHE A 55 -7.53 -17.68 -0.73
C PHE A 55 -8.03 -16.47 -1.53
N GLY A 56 -7.78 -16.43 -2.84
CA GLY A 56 -8.26 -15.37 -3.73
C GLY A 56 -9.79 -15.27 -3.82
N THR A 57 -10.53 -16.34 -3.48
CA THR A 57 -11.99 -16.34 -3.42
C THR A 57 -12.55 -16.00 -2.03
N SER A 58 -11.69 -15.73 -1.05
CA SER A 58 -12.09 -15.46 0.33
C SER A 58 -12.42 -13.98 0.58
N ASP A 59 -13.32 -13.74 1.54
CA ASP A 59 -13.66 -12.38 1.99
C ASP A 59 -12.46 -11.63 2.58
N GLY A 60 -11.51 -12.36 3.17
CA GLY A 60 -10.28 -11.79 3.72
C GLY A 60 -9.39 -11.18 2.63
N PHE A 61 -9.32 -11.82 1.47
CA PHE A 61 -8.62 -11.28 0.30
C PHE A 61 -9.36 -10.10 -0.31
N ALA A 62 -10.70 -10.15 -0.40
CA ALA A 62 -11.50 -9.03 -0.88
C ALA A 62 -11.27 -7.76 -0.03
N GLY A 63 -11.27 -7.89 1.30
CA GLY A 63 -10.98 -6.77 2.20
C GLY A 63 -9.55 -6.22 2.07
N ILE A 64 -8.57 -7.04 1.70
CA ILE A 64 -7.22 -6.55 1.37
C ILE A 64 -7.26 -5.75 0.06
N LEU A 65 -7.93 -6.26 -0.97
CA LEU A 65 -8.04 -5.58 -2.26
C LEU A 65 -8.77 -4.25 -2.15
N ASP A 66 -9.87 -4.18 -1.41
CA ASP A 66 -10.63 -2.93 -1.22
C ASP A 66 -9.78 -1.81 -0.63
N ARG A 67 -8.80 -2.17 0.21
CA ARG A 67 -7.86 -1.22 0.80
C ARG A 67 -6.70 -0.88 -0.13
N ALA A 68 -6.20 -1.86 -0.88
CA ALA A 68 -5.04 -1.71 -1.75
C ALA A 68 -5.38 -1.05 -3.11
N LEU A 69 -6.58 -1.30 -3.62
CA LEU A 69 -7.10 -0.84 -4.91
C LEU A 69 -8.33 0.04 -4.68
N PRO A 70 -8.15 1.29 -4.21
CA PRO A 70 -9.25 2.21 -4.08
C PRO A 70 -9.89 2.48 -5.46
N PRO A 71 -11.18 2.87 -5.51
CA PRO A 71 -11.91 3.08 -6.77
C PRO A 71 -11.19 4.01 -7.77
N ARG A 72 -10.48 5.02 -7.25
CA ARG A 72 -9.67 5.95 -8.06
C ARG A 72 -8.54 5.25 -8.82
N ALA A 73 -7.90 4.24 -8.21
CA ALA A 73 -6.86 3.46 -8.86
C ALA A 73 -7.44 2.58 -9.97
N MET A 74 -8.62 2.00 -9.76
CA MET A 74 -9.31 1.18 -10.75
C MET A 74 -9.74 2.01 -11.98
N ASN A 75 -10.27 3.22 -11.75
CA ASN A 75 -10.62 4.14 -12.82
C ASN A 75 -9.39 4.53 -13.67
N LYS A 76 -8.25 4.79 -13.00
CA LYS A 76 -6.99 5.09 -13.69
C LYS A 76 -6.53 3.93 -14.59
N LEU A 77 -6.70 2.69 -14.13
CA LEU A 77 -6.37 1.51 -14.91
C LEU A 77 -7.23 1.41 -16.18
N SER A 78 -8.54 1.69 -16.05
CA SER A 78 -9.48 1.66 -17.17
C SER A 78 -9.29 2.79 -18.18
N SER A 79 -8.62 3.88 -17.80
CA SER A 79 -8.33 5.01 -18.68
C SER A 79 -6.99 4.90 -19.43
N LEU A 80 -6.21 3.83 -19.20
CA LEU A 80 -4.93 3.66 -19.87
C LEU A 80 -5.12 3.42 -21.36
N SER A 81 -4.32 4.11 -22.17
CA SER A 81 -4.25 3.86 -23.61
C SER A 81 -3.58 2.52 -23.90
N SER A 82 -3.82 1.96 -25.10
CA SER A 82 -3.19 0.71 -25.52
C SER A 82 -1.66 0.75 -25.48
N SER A 83 -1.05 1.89 -25.81
CA SER A 83 0.41 2.07 -25.74
C SER A 83 0.93 2.10 -24.30
N GLU A 84 0.18 2.69 -23.37
CA GLU A 84 0.57 2.69 -21.95
C GLU A 84 0.44 1.30 -21.33
N LEU A 85 -0.60 0.55 -21.72
CA LEU A 85 -0.77 -0.85 -21.30
C LEU A 85 0.37 -1.74 -21.82
N GLU A 86 0.78 -1.55 -23.08
CA GLU A 86 1.90 -2.29 -23.68
C GLU A 86 3.22 -1.97 -22.98
N ALA A 87 3.50 -0.69 -22.70
CA ALA A 87 4.68 -0.30 -21.93
C ALA A 87 4.69 -0.90 -20.51
N MET A 88 3.53 -0.95 -19.84
CA MET A 88 3.42 -1.60 -18.52
C MET A 88 3.61 -3.12 -18.61
N ALA A 89 3.15 -3.76 -19.68
CA ALA A 89 3.35 -5.18 -19.90
C ALA A 89 4.83 -5.50 -20.13
N GLU A 90 5.53 -4.72 -20.95
CA GLU A 90 6.98 -4.84 -21.16
C GLU A 90 7.76 -4.65 -19.85
N GLN A 91 7.40 -3.63 -19.06
CA GLN A 91 8.02 -3.42 -17.75
C GLN A 91 7.78 -4.63 -16.82
N GLY A 92 6.55 -5.15 -16.77
CA GLY A 92 6.21 -6.30 -15.94
C GLY A 92 7.00 -7.56 -16.32
N LEU A 93 7.17 -7.81 -17.63
CA LEU A 93 7.99 -8.93 -18.12
C LEU A 93 9.46 -8.77 -17.73
N ALA A 94 10.02 -7.57 -17.87
CA ALA A 94 11.40 -7.30 -17.47
C ALA A 94 11.62 -7.47 -15.96
N GLU A 95 10.65 -7.06 -15.13
CA GLU A 95 10.70 -7.28 -13.69
C GLU A 95 10.61 -8.78 -13.33
N GLN A 96 9.75 -9.53 -14.03
CA GLN A 96 9.61 -10.97 -13.82
C GLN A 96 10.89 -11.73 -14.18
N ASP A 97 11.52 -11.39 -15.30
CA ASP A 97 12.79 -12.00 -15.71
C ASP A 97 13.91 -11.69 -14.70
N ARG A 98 13.96 -10.45 -14.19
CA ARG A 98 14.92 -10.11 -13.12
C ARG A 98 14.71 -10.95 -11.86
N LEU A 99 13.46 -11.20 -11.47
CA LEU A 99 13.14 -12.02 -10.30
C LEU A 99 13.51 -13.49 -10.49
N ARG A 100 13.49 -13.99 -11.73
CA ARG A 100 13.96 -15.34 -12.08
C ARG A 100 15.48 -15.45 -11.95
N ASP A 101 16.20 -14.40 -12.33
CA ASP A 101 17.67 -14.37 -12.33
C ASP A 101 18.29 -13.99 -10.97
N GLU A 102 17.52 -13.34 -10.08
CA GLU A 102 17.97 -13.02 -8.71
C GLU A 102 18.23 -14.31 -7.90
N ARG A 103 19.52 -14.68 -7.78
CA ARG A 103 19.99 -15.76 -6.91
C ARG A 103 19.66 -15.48 -5.44
N PRO A 104 19.39 -16.52 -4.64
CA PRO A 104 18.85 -16.40 -3.28
C PRO A 104 19.72 -15.70 -2.24
N ASP A 105 20.98 -15.39 -2.54
CA ASP A 105 21.94 -14.80 -1.59
C ASP A 105 22.14 -13.29 -1.70
N ALA A 106 21.46 -12.62 -2.64
CA ALA A 106 21.38 -11.17 -2.63
C ALA A 106 20.28 -10.75 -1.64
N ALA A 107 20.53 -10.96 -0.35
CA ALA A 107 19.91 -10.16 0.69
C ALA A 107 20.23 -8.70 0.36
N ARG A 108 19.30 -8.02 -0.32
CA ARG A 108 19.31 -6.57 -0.38
C ARG A 108 19.37 -6.11 1.07
N PRO A 109 20.36 -5.28 1.46
CA PRO A 109 20.29 -4.63 2.75
C PRO A 109 18.94 -3.93 2.78
N THR A 110 18.18 -4.21 3.83
CA THR A 110 17.04 -3.42 4.26
C THR A 110 17.34 -1.98 3.95
N ALA A 111 16.53 -1.39 3.05
CA ALA A 111 16.54 0.04 2.82
C ALA A 111 16.55 0.67 4.21
N THR A 112 17.64 1.37 4.50
CA THR A 112 17.84 2.15 5.71
C THR A 112 16.56 2.91 5.98
N GLU A 113 15.82 2.43 6.96
CA GLU A 113 14.82 3.17 7.69
C GLU A 113 15.47 4.52 8.02
N PRO A 114 14.94 5.66 7.54
CA PRO A 114 15.39 6.94 8.07
C PRO A 114 15.06 6.88 9.54
N GLU A 115 16.13 6.79 10.34
CA GLU A 115 16.17 6.85 11.78
C GLU A 115 15.13 7.85 12.25
N SER A 116 13.98 7.34 12.70
CA SER A 116 13.03 8.15 13.43
C SER A 116 13.74 8.49 14.73
N PRO A 117 14.03 9.78 15.03
CA PRO A 117 14.69 10.13 16.26
C PRO A 117 13.82 9.67 17.42
N ASP A 118 14.44 8.81 18.24
CA ASP A 118 13.94 8.21 19.45
C ASP A 118 13.21 9.26 20.33
N PRO A 119 11.93 9.08 20.69
CA PRO A 119 11.20 10.05 21.51
C PRO A 119 11.61 10.01 22.99
N ARG A 120 12.64 9.25 23.37
CA ARG A 120 13.03 9.04 24.78
C ARG A 120 14.15 9.93 25.31
N ALA A 121 14.67 10.87 24.53
CA ALA A 121 15.72 11.82 24.97
C ALA A 121 15.21 13.23 25.37
N ALA A 122 13.89 13.47 25.45
CA ALA A 122 13.35 14.78 25.86
C ALA A 122 12.63 14.79 27.22
N ALA A 123 12.65 13.68 27.97
CA ALA A 123 12.08 13.61 29.31
C ALA A 123 13.12 13.97 30.38
N GLN A 124 13.63 15.21 30.36
CA GLN A 124 14.31 15.85 31.49
C GLN A 124 14.69 17.30 31.16
N THR A 125 13.70 18.21 31.16
CA THR A 125 13.80 19.58 31.67
C THR A 125 12.50 20.29 31.33
N SER A 126 11.61 20.41 32.30
CA SER A 126 10.72 21.56 32.55
C SER A 126 9.72 21.16 33.61
N ALA A 127 10.23 20.97 34.83
CA ALA A 127 9.45 21.35 35.99
C ALA A 127 9.40 22.88 35.98
N ASP A 128 8.46 23.48 35.24
CA ASP A 128 7.85 24.71 35.69
C ASP A 128 6.52 24.99 35.00
N ARG A 129 5.56 25.31 35.84
CA ARG A 129 4.18 25.65 35.50
C ARG A 129 4.19 27.11 35.05
N ALA A 130 4.14 27.37 33.75
CA ALA A 130 4.04 28.74 33.23
C ALA A 130 2.92 28.89 32.19
N GLU A 131 1.93 29.67 32.60
CA GLU A 131 0.92 30.41 31.85
C GLU A 131 1.16 30.55 30.32
N VAL A 132 0.15 30.19 29.53
CA VAL A 132 0.09 30.47 28.09
C VAL A 132 -0.04 31.98 27.88
N ARG A 133 1.10 32.66 27.66
CA ARG A 133 1.13 34.05 27.20
C ARG A 133 1.14 34.08 25.66
N LEU A 134 -0.05 34.23 25.08
CA LEU A 134 -0.23 34.55 23.66
C LEU A 134 0.58 35.81 23.31
N HIS A 135 1.62 35.65 22.48
CA HIS A 135 2.38 36.78 21.94
C HIS A 135 1.57 37.46 20.83
N PRO A 136 1.21 38.75 20.96
CA PRO A 136 0.56 39.49 19.89
C PRO A 136 1.59 39.85 18.82
N GLY A 137 1.42 39.37 17.58
CA GLY A 137 2.22 39.83 16.44
C GLY A 137 2.79 38.77 15.48
N THR A 138 2.56 37.46 15.68
CA THR A 138 3.14 36.40 14.82
C THR A 138 2.15 35.74 13.86
N ARG A 139 0.98 36.35 13.58
CA ARG A 139 0.04 35.84 12.58
C ARG A 139 0.34 36.45 11.21
N LYS A 140 0.82 35.62 10.26
CA LYS A 140 0.96 36.00 8.85
C LYS A 140 -0.40 36.49 8.32
N PRO A 141 -0.47 37.64 7.62
CA PRO A 141 -1.74 38.29 7.24
C PRO A 141 -2.57 37.50 6.20
N ASN A 142 -1.98 36.52 5.51
CA ASN A 142 -2.65 35.80 4.42
C ASN A 142 -3.42 34.53 4.86
N ARG A 143 -3.58 34.27 6.16
CA ARG A 143 -4.30 33.07 6.64
C ARG A 143 -5.82 33.17 6.48
N GLU A 144 -6.36 34.38 6.28
CA GLU A 144 -7.81 34.62 6.21
C GLU A 144 -8.30 34.95 4.78
N ARG A 145 -7.40 34.97 3.79
CA ARG A 145 -7.79 35.21 2.40
C ARG A 145 -8.29 33.92 1.78
N VAL A 146 -9.58 33.62 1.97
CA VAL A 146 -10.29 32.61 1.20
C VAL A 146 -10.37 33.12 -0.24
N VAL A 147 -9.51 32.56 -1.10
CA VAL A 147 -9.58 32.80 -2.55
C VAL A 147 -10.54 31.76 -3.10
N THR A 148 -11.81 32.16 -3.26
CA THR A 148 -12.77 31.37 -4.02
C THR A 148 -12.53 31.68 -5.51
N PRO A 149 -12.25 30.69 -6.36
CA PRO A 149 -12.19 30.89 -7.80
C PRO A 149 -13.54 31.45 -8.31
N ASP A 150 -13.50 32.39 -9.27
CA ASP A 150 -14.71 33.01 -9.84
C ASP A 150 -15.52 32.04 -10.74
N GLU A 151 -14.93 30.91 -11.13
CA GLU A 151 -15.55 29.90 -11.98
C GLU A 151 -15.81 28.61 -11.17
N PRO A 152 -16.99 27.97 -11.30
CA PRO A 152 -17.28 26.71 -10.65
C PRO A 152 -16.32 25.64 -11.17
N ASP A 153 -15.72 24.89 -10.25
CA ASP A 153 -14.84 23.78 -10.62
C ASP A 153 -15.65 22.55 -11.10
N GLU A 154 -14.94 21.54 -11.61
CA GLU A 154 -15.59 20.31 -12.10
C GLU A 154 -16.40 19.61 -11.00
N ASP A 155 -15.99 19.77 -9.74
CA ASP A 155 -16.68 19.21 -8.58
C ASP A 155 -17.99 19.98 -8.31
N ASP A 156 -17.97 21.33 -8.36
CA ASP A 156 -19.16 22.17 -8.24
C ASP A 156 -20.22 21.82 -9.30
N LEU A 157 -19.79 21.61 -10.55
CA LEU A 157 -20.67 21.19 -11.65
C LEU A 157 -21.25 19.80 -11.42
N TYR A 158 -20.43 18.87 -10.93
CA TYR A 158 -20.86 17.51 -10.61
C TYR A 158 -21.96 17.48 -9.54
N PHE A 159 -21.81 18.26 -8.47
CA PHE A 159 -22.82 18.33 -7.42
C PHE A 159 -24.10 19.03 -7.87
N GLN A 160 -23.99 20.09 -8.69
CA GLN A 160 -25.16 20.74 -9.29
C GLN A 160 -25.95 19.79 -10.20
N GLU A 161 -25.27 18.98 -11.02
CA GLU A 161 -25.94 17.99 -11.87
C GLU A 161 -26.71 16.95 -11.05
N ARG A 162 -26.14 16.50 -9.92
CA ARG A 162 -26.81 15.54 -9.02
C ARG A 162 -27.96 16.15 -8.23
N GLN A 163 -27.86 17.41 -7.82
CA GLN A 163 -28.99 18.12 -7.23
C GLN A 163 -30.13 18.31 -8.25
N GLN A 164 -29.82 18.67 -9.49
CA GLN A 164 -30.82 18.78 -10.57
C GLN A 164 -31.50 17.44 -10.88
N ARG A 165 -30.77 16.33 -10.75
CA ARG A 165 -31.30 14.97 -10.92
C ARG A 165 -32.02 14.41 -9.68
N GLY A 166 -32.10 15.19 -8.59
CA GLY A 166 -32.78 14.78 -7.36
C GLY A 166 -32.07 13.67 -6.58
N TRP A 167 -30.75 13.50 -6.80
CA TRP A 167 -29.94 12.46 -6.14
C TRP A 167 -29.28 12.96 -4.86
N LEU A 168 -29.13 14.28 -4.72
CA LEU A 168 -28.72 14.96 -3.50
C LEU A 168 -29.91 15.82 -3.02
N VAL A 169 -30.31 15.65 -1.76
CA VAL A 169 -31.32 16.48 -1.05
C VAL A 169 -30.63 17.23 0.07
#